data_AF-A0AAD4Z983-F1
#
_entry.id   AF-A0AAD4Z983-F1
#
_cell.length_a   1.000
_cell.length_b   1.000
_cell.length_c   1.000
_cell.angle_alpha   90.00
_cell.angle_beta   90.00
_cell.angle_gamma   90.00
#
_symmetry.space_group_name_H-M   'P 1'
#
loop_
_entity.id
_entity.type
_entity.pdbx_description
1 polymer ?
#
loop_
_entity_poly.entity_id
_entity_poly.type
_entity_poly.pdbx_seq_one_letter_code
_entity_poly.pdbx_strand_id
1 'polypeptide(L)' 'MDYARKLFDTMPKRDAFLWNTLIRGYADRGPCHEAIVLYRNMHHSGLSPDNYTFPFVVRSCTVQLARERSAL' A
#
# COMPACT_ATOMS: atom_id res chain seq x y z
N MET A 1 -3.37 -10.71 2.40
CA MET A 1 -2.36 -9.65 2.63
C MET A 1 -1.53 -9.94 3.88
N ASP A 2 -2.09 -10.58 4.90
CA ASP A 2 -1.48 -10.78 6.21
C ASP A 2 -0.10 -11.46 6.20
N TYR A 3 0.10 -12.51 5.40
CA TYR A 3 1.41 -13.16 5.29
C TYR A 3 2.47 -12.22 4.68
N ALA A 4 2.14 -11.53 3.59
CA ALA A 4 3.04 -10.58 2.95
C ALA A 4 3.39 -9.41 3.88
N ARG A 5 2.42 -8.93 4.67
CA ARG A 5 2.64 -7.89 5.68
C ARG A 5 3.59 -8.37 6.78
N LYS A 6 3.34 -9.56 7.35
CA LYS A 6 4.22 -10.14 8.38
C LYS A 6 5.64 -10.29 7.88
N LEU A 7 5.83 -10.84 6.67
CA LEU A 7 7.15 -11.01 6.08
C LEU A 7 7.85 -9.66 5.92
N PHE A 8 7.17 -8.68 5.34
CA PHE A 8 7.70 -7.32 5.20
C PHE A 8 8.08 -6.70 6.55
N ASP A 9 7.34 -6.96 7.62
CA ASP A 9 7.60 -6.42 8.96
C ASP A 9 8.83 -7.01 9.64
N THR A 10 9.16 -8.25 9.29
CA THR A 10 10.38 -8.89 9.78
C THR A 10 11.65 -8.48 9.02
N MET A 11 11.52 -7.83 7.86
CA MET A 11 12.69 -7.44 7.06
C MET A 11 13.46 -6.28 7.71
N PRO A 12 14.78 -6.43 7.94
CA PRO A 12 15.59 -5.35 8.54
C PRO A 12 15.78 -4.17 7.57
N LYS A 13 15.80 -4.44 6.27
CA LYS A 13 15.92 -3.45 5.20
C LYS A 13 14.80 -3.66 4.20
N ARG A 14 14.12 -2.56 3.85
CA ARG A 14 13.07 -2.52 2.84
C ARG A 14 13.50 -1.52 1.77
N ASP A 15 13.41 -1.91 0.51
CA ASP A 15 13.65 -1.02 -0.62
C ASP A 15 12.33 -0.54 -1.23
N ALA A 16 12.42 0.40 -2.16
CA ALA A 16 11.25 0.96 -2.84
C ALA A 16 10.39 -0.12 -3.51
N PHE A 17 11.01 -1.19 -4.02
CA PHE A 17 10.29 -2.30 -4.64
C PHE A 17 9.37 -3.02 -3.65
N LEU A 18 9.87 -3.34 -2.45
CA LEU A 18 9.08 -3.99 -1.40
C LEU A 18 7.91 -3.10 -0.93
N TRP A 19 8.16 -1.80 -0.73
CA TRP A 19 7.11 -0.83 -0.40
C TRP A 19 6.02 -0.76 -1.48
N ASN A 20 6.43 -0.59 -2.73
CA ASN A 20 5.53 -0.53 -3.89
C ASN A 20 4.72 -1.82 -4.06
N THR A 21 5.32 -2.97 -3.76
CA THR A 21 4.65 -4.27 -3.83
C THR A 21 3.51 -4.38 -2.83
N LEU A 22 3.75 -4.01 -1.57
CA LEU A 22 2.68 -4.03 -0.57
C LEU A 22 1.60 -2.99 -0.84
N ILE A 23 1.98 -1.76 -1.21
CA ILE A 23 1.02 -0.70 -1.54
C ILE A 23 0.09 -1.15 -2.68
N ARG A 24 0.64 -1.78 -3.73
CA ARG A 24 -0.16 -2.39 -4.80
C ARG A 24 -1.11 -3.47 -4.28
N GLY A 25 -0.61 -4.39 -3.47
CA GLY A 25 -1.42 -5.47 -2.91
C GLY A 25 -2.60 -4.97 -2.08
N TYR A 26 -2.38 -3.95 -1.25
CA TYR A 26 -3.46 -3.31 -0.49
C TYR A 26 -4.42 -2.54 -1.40
N ALA A 27 -3.93 -1.91 -2.46
CA ALA A 27 -4.78 -1.24 -3.44
C ALA A 27 -5.70 -2.19 -4.22
N ASP A 28 -5.30 -3.44 -4.45
CA ASP A 28 -6.13 -4.44 -5.14
C ASP A 28 -7.10 -5.17 -4.21
N ARG A 29 -6.60 -5.63 -3.06
CA ARG A 29 -7.27 -6.65 -2.26
C ARG A 29 -7.41 -6.32 -0.78
N GLY A 30 -6.97 -5.13 -0.35
CA GLY A 30 -6.99 -4.74 1.05
C GLY A 30 -7.68 -3.41 1.30
N PRO A 31 -7.64 -2.94 2.56
CA PRO A 31 -8.19 -1.64 2.93
C PRO A 31 -7.36 -0.49 2.35
N CYS A 32 -8.01 0.58 1.83
CA CYS A 32 -7.27 1.77 1.34
C CYS A 32 -6.34 2.34 2.42
N HIS A 33 -6.81 2.36 3.68
CA HIS A 33 -6.04 2.89 4.81
C HIS A 33 -4.63 2.32 4.91
N GLU A 34 -4.47 1.01 4.69
CA GLU A 34 -3.15 0.36 4.79
C GLU A 34 -2.19 0.82 3.69
N ALA A 35 -2.68 1.05 2.47
CA ALA A 35 -1.87 1.60 1.39
C ALA A 35 -1.38 3.02 1.71
N ILE A 36 -2.21 3.86 2.35
CA ILE A 36 -1.86 5.21 2.79
C ILE A 36 -0.81 5.16 3.92
N VAL A 37 -1.01 4.28 4.91
CA VAL A 37 -0.05 4.11 6.02
C VAL A 37 1.31 3.68 5.49
N LEU A 38 1.36 2.73 4.54
CA LEU A 38 2.60 2.29 3.92
C LEU A 38 3.28 3.41 3.14
N TYR A 39 2.54 4.20 2.37
CA TYR A 39 3.07 5.37 1.68
C TYR A 39 3.73 6.37 2.64
N ARG A 40 3.06 6.67 3.76
CA ARG A 40 3.61 7.55 4.81
C ARG A 40 4.87 6.96 5.43
N ASN A 41 4.88 5.66 5.71
CA ASN A 41 6.02 5.00 6.34
C ASN A 41 7.22 4.87 5.39
N MET A 42 6.98 4.75 4.08
CA MET A 42 8.04 4.79 3.07
C MET A 42 8.79 6.13 3.14
N HIS A 43 8.06 7.26 3.18
CA HIS A 43 8.67 8.59 3.40
C HIS A 43 9.47 8.66 4.70
N HIS A 44 8.91 8.19 5.82
CA HIS A 44 9.62 8.19 7.11
C HIS A 44 10.86 7.28 7.12
N SER A 45 10.92 6.28 6.24
CA SER A 45 12.11 5.44 6.06
C SER A 45 13.22 6.10 5.21
N GLY A 46 13.02 7.35 4.78
CA GLY A 46 13.96 8.09 3.95
C GLY A 46 13.92 7.70 2.47
N LEU A 47 12.92 6.91 2.06
CA LEU A 47 12.72 6.53 0.67
C LEU A 47 11.70 7.46 0.03
N SER A 48 12.07 8.05 -1.11
CA SER A 48 11.12 8.81 -1.93
C SER A 48 10.21 7.85 -2.67
N PRO A 49 8.88 8.00 -2.56
CA PRO A 49 7.93 7.37 -3.48
C PRO A 49 8.27 7.72 -4.93
N ASP A 50 7.96 6.79 -5.83
CA ASP A 50 8.19 6.92 -7.26
C ASP A 50 6.88 6.89 -8.06
N ASN A 51 7.00 6.88 -9.38
CA ASN A 51 5.87 6.78 -10.31
C ASN A 51 5.08 5.47 -10.18
N TYR A 52 5.60 4.49 -9.42
CA TYR A 52 4.92 3.25 -9.10
C TYR A 52 4.27 3.25 -7.72
N THR A 53 4.41 4.30 -6.92
CA THR A 53 3.80 4.40 -5.60
C THR A 53 2.47 5.15 -5.63
N PHE A 54 2.51 6.43 -6.01
CA PHE A 54 1.37 7.35 -5.85
C PHE A 54 0.10 6.93 -6.60
N PRO A 55 0.16 6.45 -7.86
CA PRO A 55 -1.04 6.01 -8.57
C PRO A 55 -1.80 4.90 -7.84
N PHE A 56 -1.10 4.01 -7.13
CA PHE A 56 -1.73 2.90 -6.41
C PHE A 56 -2.34 3.33 -5.09
N VAL A 57 -1.77 4.33 -4.41
CA VAL A 57 -2.36 4.95 -3.22
C VAL A 57 -3.67 5.67 -3.57
N VAL A 58 -3.71 6.39 -4.69
CA VAL A 58 -4.96 7.04 -5.15
C VAL A 58 -5.99 5.98 -5.54
N ARG A 59 -5.57 4.98 -6.32
CA ARG A 59 -6.44 3.89 -6.76
C ARG A 59 -7.03 3.09 -5.60
N SER A 60 -6.28 2.86 -4.53
CA SER A 60 -6.81 2.12 -3.38
C SER A 60 -8.05 2.78 -2.80
N CYS A 61 -8.11 4.11 -2.83
CA CYS A 61 -9.25 4.85 -2.31
C CYS A 61 -10.42 4.94 -3.30
N THR A 62 -10.18 4.92 -4.61
CA THR A 62 -11.28 4.84 -5.59
C THR A 62 -11.94 3.47 -5.62
N VAL A 63 -11.16 2.39 -5.48
CA VAL A 63 -11.67 1.01 -5.43
C VAL A 63 -12.46 0.75 -4.15
N GLN A 64 -12.00 1.27 -3.01
CA GLN A 64 -12.72 1.15 -1.75
C GLN A 64 -14.11 1.82 -1.83
N LEU A 65 -14.17 3.06 -2.31
CA LEU A 65 -15.43 3.79 -2.46
C LEU A 65 -16.40 3.08 -3.42
N ALA A 66 -15.89 2.44 -4.48
CA ALA A 66 -16.72 1.64 -5.38
C ALA A 66 -17.28 0.39 -4.69
N ARG A 67 -16.48 -0.32 -3.88
CA ARG A 67 -16.93 -1.50 -3.13
C ARG A 67 -18.00 -1.17 -2.10
N GLU A 68 -17.84 -0.06 -1.38
CA GLU A 68 -18.82 0.40 -0.37
C GLU A 68 -20.16 0.76 -1.01
N ARG A 69 -20.16 1.33 -2.23
CA ARG A 69 -21.38 1.64 -2.98
C ARG A 69 -22.08 0.40 -3.55
N SER A 70 -21.35 -0.66 -3.87
CA SER A 70 -21.93 -1.92 -4.37
C SER A 70 -22.44 -2.85 -3.26
N ALA A 71 -22.15 -2.54 -1.99
CA ALA A 71 -22.62 -3.27 -0.82
C ALA A 71 -23.94 -2.71 -0.24
N LEU A 72 -24.43 -1.61 -0.81
CA LEU A 72 -25.71 -0.96 -0.52
C LEU A 72 -26.72 -1.34 -1.62
#